data_AF-A0AAE3WPH8-F1
#
_entry.id   AF-A0AAE3WPH8-F1
#
_cell.length_a   1.000
_cell.length_b   1.000
_cell.length_c   1.000
_cell.angle_alpha   90.00
_cell.angle_beta   90.00
_cell.angle_gamma   90.00
#
_symmetry.space_group_name_H-M   'P 1'
#
loop_
_entity.id
_entity.type
_entity.pdbx_description
1 polymer ?
#
loop_
_entity_poly.entity_id
_entity_poly.type
_entity_poly.pdbx_seq_one_letter_code
_entity_poly.pdbx_strand_id
1 'polypeptide(L)' 'MKSKNGGYLYLLWLPVIMGAGYGISLLVPFLQPVLTLGIAGLYLFIFGDFQVRQVRYIFMFVFLINVLFSVMLFLGI' A
#
# COMPACT_ATOMS: atom_id res chain seq x y z
N MET A 1 -8.30 19.41 -21.36
CA MET A 1 -8.18 19.74 -19.92
C MET A 1 -8.65 18.55 -19.10
N LYS A 2 -7.73 17.78 -18.51
CA LYS A 2 -8.08 16.65 -17.63
C LYS A 2 -8.72 17.24 -16.37
N SER A 3 -9.99 16.93 -16.11
CA SER A 3 -10.76 17.49 -14.99
C SER A 3 -9.99 17.27 -13.68
N LYS A 4 -9.66 18.37 -12.98
CA LYS A 4 -8.94 18.39 -11.69
C LYS A 4 -9.66 17.59 -10.59
N ASN A 5 -10.92 17.25 -10.78
CA ASN A 5 -11.76 16.58 -9.77
C ASN A 5 -11.63 15.05 -9.79
N GLY A 6 -11.13 14.46 -10.90
CA GLY A 6 -10.89 13.02 -11.00
C GLY A 6 -9.63 12.54 -10.28
N GLY A 7 -8.75 13.46 -9.88
CA GLY A 7 -7.44 13.18 -9.30
C GLY A 7 -7.43 12.78 -7.83
N TYR A 8 -8.58 12.72 -7.15
CA TYR A 8 -8.66 12.36 -5.72
C TYR A 8 -9.65 11.23 -5.43
N LEU A 9 -10.41 10.77 -6.44
CA LEU A 9 -11.37 9.68 -6.29
C LEU A 9 -10.72 8.38 -5.83
N TYR A 10 -9.43 8.18 -6.12
CA TYR A 10 -8.73 7.01 -5.61
C TYR A 10 -8.61 7.05 -4.08
N LEU A 11 -8.42 8.21 -3.46
CA LEU A 11 -8.29 8.35 -2.01
C LEU A 11 -9.53 7.83 -1.24
N LEU A 12 -10.72 7.80 -1.86
CA LEU A 12 -11.93 7.24 -1.25
C LEU A 12 -11.82 5.74 -0.94
N TRP A 13 -11.05 4.99 -1.74
CA TRP A 13 -10.88 3.55 -1.56
C TRP A 13 -9.75 3.19 -0.61
N LEU A 14 -8.88 4.15 -0.23
CA LEU A 14 -7.78 3.89 0.69
C LEU A 14 -8.24 3.30 2.02
N PRO A 15 -9.23 3.89 2.72
CA PRO A 15 -9.71 3.37 3.99
C PRO A 15 -10.30 1.96 3.85
N VAL A 16 -10.97 1.69 2.72
CA VAL A 16 -11.56 0.36 2.43
C VAL A 16 -10.45 -0.68 2.27
N ILE A 17 -9.40 -0.35 1.52
CA ILE A 17 -8.25 -1.23 1.27
C ILE A 17 -7.45 -1.46 2.57
N MET A 18 -7.19 -0.41 3.33
CA MET A 18 -6.50 -0.51 4.63
C MET A 18 -7.33 -1.33 5.62
N GLY A 19 -8.65 -1.11 5.69
CA GLY A 19 -9.57 -1.84 6.56
C GLY A 19 -9.66 -3.33 6.19
N ALA A 20 -9.77 -3.65 4.91
CA ALA A 20 -9.78 -5.03 4.43
C ALA A 20 -8.43 -5.73 4.70
N GLY A 21 -7.32 -5.05 4.41
CA GLY A 21 -5.98 -5.56 4.69
C GLY A 21 -5.74 -5.82 6.17
N TYR A 22 -6.19 -4.89 7.02
CA TYR A 22 -6.16 -5.07 8.47
C TYR A 22 -7.02 -6.25 8.92
N GLY A 23 -8.26 -6.37 8.43
CA GLY A 23 -9.16 -7.48 8.76
C GLY A 23 -8.58 -8.85 8.44
N ILE A 24 -7.95 -9.00 7.27
CA ILE A 24 -7.25 -10.24 6.89
C ILE A 24 -6.03 -10.48 7.78
N SER A 25 -5.30 -9.42 8.14
CA SER A 25 -4.13 -9.54 9.02
C SER A 25 -4.45 -10.02 10.44
N LEU A 26 -5.69 -9.86 10.91
CA LEU A 26 -6.12 -10.44 12.18
C LEU A 26 -6.11 -11.98 12.16
N LEU A 27 -6.35 -12.59 10.99
CA LEU A 27 -6.28 -14.04 10.80
C LEU A 27 -4.86 -14.51 10.48
N VAL A 28 -4.08 -13.65 9.84
CA VAL A 28 -2.73 -13.97 9.37
C VAL A 28 -1.78 -12.82 9.73
N PRO A 29 -1.27 -12.77 10.98
CA PRO A 29 -0.56 -11.60 11.53
C PRO A 29 0.69 -11.21 10.74
N PHE A 30 1.41 -12.21 10.19
CA PHE A 30 2.61 -11.93 9.42
C PHE A 30 2.33 -11.14 8.13
N LEU A 31 1.11 -11.18 7.59
CA LEU A 31 0.73 -10.43 6.40
C LEU A 31 0.40 -8.95 6.69
N GLN A 32 0.31 -8.54 7.96
CA GLN A 32 -0.05 -7.18 8.35
C GLN A 32 0.77 -6.08 7.67
N PRO A 33 2.11 -6.16 7.57
CA PRO A 33 2.91 -5.11 6.91
C PRO A 33 2.56 -4.97 5.42
N VAL A 34 2.36 -6.10 4.72
CA VAL A 34 2.07 -6.12 3.28
C VAL A 34 0.64 -5.70 2.99
N LEU A 35 -0.33 -6.24 3.73
CA LEU A 35 -1.75 -6.02 3.46
C LEU A 35 -2.22 -4.62 3.84
N THR A 36 -1.65 -4.02 4.88
CA THR A 36 -2.09 -2.71 5.38
C THR A 36 -1.33 -1.57 4.72
N LEU A 37 0.00 -1.66 4.66
CA LEU A 37 0.85 -0.58 4.15
C LEU A 37 1.30 -0.83 2.70
N GLY A 38 1.60 -2.08 2.35
CA GLY A 38 2.00 -2.45 1.00
C GLY A 38 0.90 -2.28 -0.05
N ILE A 39 -0.31 -2.77 0.21
CA ILE A 39 -1.45 -2.66 -0.73
C ILE A 39 -1.98 -1.22 -0.80
N ALA A 40 -2.14 -0.53 0.34
CA ALA A 40 -2.57 0.88 0.35
C ALA A 40 -1.58 1.76 -0.44
N GLY A 41 -0.30 1.49 -0.28
CA GLY A 41 0.74 2.12 -1.05
C GLY A 41 0.72 1.78 -2.55
N LEU A 42 0.51 0.52 -2.92
CA LEU A 42 0.41 0.09 -4.33
C LEU A 42 -0.78 0.76 -5.00
N TYR A 43 -1.89 0.86 -4.27
CA TYR A 43 -3.08 1.54 -4.72
C TYR A 43 -2.82 3.03 -4.97
N LEU A 44 -2.16 3.72 -4.03
CA LEU A 44 -1.69 5.09 -4.26
C LEU A 44 -0.82 5.18 -5.51
N PHE A 45 0.16 4.29 -5.66
CA PHE A 45 1.09 4.32 -6.79
C PHE A 45 0.42 4.13 -8.16
N ILE A 46 -0.58 3.25 -8.26
CA ILE A 46 -1.28 2.95 -9.51
C ILE A 46 -2.22 4.09 -9.90
N PHE A 47 -2.93 4.67 -8.93
CA PHE A 47 -4.01 5.63 -9.19
C PHE A 47 -3.66 7.09 -8.90
N GLY A 48 -2.58 7.34 -8.17
CA GLY A 48 -2.05 8.67 -7.91
C GLY A 48 -1.32 9.23 -9.13
N ASP A 49 -1.48 10.53 -9.38
CA ASP A 49 -0.78 11.25 -10.47
C ASP A 49 0.69 11.52 -10.06
N PHE A 50 1.43 10.46 -9.75
CA PHE A 50 2.83 10.51 -9.36
C PHE A 50 3.71 10.57 -10.61
N GLN A 51 3.74 11.73 -11.26
CA GLN A 51 4.61 11.98 -12.42
C GLN A 51 6.10 11.99 -12.06
N VAL A 52 6.43 11.91 -10.78
CA VAL A 52 7.79 12.04 -10.26
C VAL A 52 8.43 10.66 -10.08
N ARG A 53 9.43 10.36 -10.91
CA ARG A 53 10.19 9.08 -10.91
C ARG A 53 10.75 8.71 -9.53
N GLN A 54 11.12 9.71 -8.72
CA GLN A 54 11.64 9.52 -7.35
C GLN A 54 10.59 8.93 -6.41
N VAL A 55 9.33 9.36 -6.51
CA VAL A 55 8.24 8.82 -5.68
C VAL A 55 7.99 7.35 -5.99
N ARG A 56 8.15 6.94 -7.27
CA ARG A 56 8.06 5.51 -7.62
C ARG A 56 9.13 4.66 -6.93
N TYR A 57 10.36 5.15 -6.86
CA TYR A 57 11.45 4.42 -6.22
C TYR A 57 11.29 4.35 -4.70
N ILE A 58 10.91 5.46 -4.06
CA ILE A 58 10.59 5.48 -2.62
C ILE A 58 9.46 4.49 -2.33
N PHE A 59 8.43 4.46 -3.18
CA PHE A 59 7.33 3.54 -3.04
C PHE A 59 7.76 2.07 -3.13
N MET A 60 8.51 1.71 -4.18
CA MET A 60 9.04 0.35 -4.34
C MET A 60 9.92 -0.06 -3.15
N PHE A 61 10.73 0.86 -2.63
CA PHE A 61 11.56 0.62 -1.45
C PHE A 61 10.71 0.32 -0.21
N VAL A 62 9.71 1.15 0.07
CA VAL A 62 8.78 0.94 1.21
C VAL A 62 8.01 -0.38 1.06
N PHE A 63 7.59 -0.74 -0.15
CA PHE A 63 6.93 -2.02 -0.42
C PHE A 63 7.86 -3.21 -0.13
N LEU A 64 9.10 -3.16 -0.61
CA LEU A 64 10.13 -4.19 -0.34
C LEU A 64 10.39 -4.36 1.15
N ILE A 65 10.49 -3.26 1.91
CA ILE A 65 10.65 -3.31 3.36
C ILE A 65 9.44 -3.97 4.04
N ASN A 66 8.22 -3.65 3.63
CA ASN A 66 7.01 -4.30 4.17
C ASN A 66 6.98 -5.80 3.86
N VAL A 67 7.38 -6.22 2.67
CA VAL A 67 7.52 -7.65 2.34
C VAL A 67 8.57 -8.31 3.24
N LEU A 68 9.72 -7.66 3.45
CA LEU A 68 10.78 -8.19 4.30
C LEU A 68 10.31 -8.37 5.76
N PHE A 69 9.65 -7.36 6.33
CA PHE A 69 9.05 -7.46 7.67
C PHE A 69 7.98 -8.54 7.75
N SER A 70 7.17 -8.71 6.70
CA SER A 70 6.17 -9.77 6.63
C SER A 70 6.81 -11.16 6.65
N VAL A 71 7.93 -11.34 5.94
CA VAL A 71 8.72 -12.59 5.95
C VAL A 71 9.38 -12.81 7.32
N MET A 72 9.92 -11.76 7.94
CA MET A 72 10.50 -11.83 9.30
C MET A 72 9.45 -12.29 10.33
N LEU A 73 8.27 -11.66 10.32
CA LEU A 73 7.14 -12.07 11.17
C LEU A 73 6.69 -13.51 10.89
N PHE A 74 6.73 -13.96 9.62
CA PHE A 74 6.40 -15.34 9.26
C PHE A 74 7.41 -16.34 9.82
N LEU A 75 8.70 -15.98 9.79
CA LEU A 75 9.79 -16.79 10.31
C LEU A 75 9.94 -16.69 11.84
N GLY A 76 9.24 -15.75 12.49
CA GLY A 76 9.33 -15.52 13.93
C GLY A 76 10.65 -14.88 14.37
N ILE A 77 11.30 -14.13 13.48
CA ILE A 77 12.58 -13.42 13.70
C ILE A 77 12.29 -11.92 13.76
#